data_AF-A0A7G5XDH4-F1
#
_entry.id   AF-A0A7G5XDH4-F1
#
_cell.length_a   1.000
_cell.length_b   1.000
_cell.length_c   1.000
_cell.angle_alpha   90.00
_cell.angle_beta   90.00
_cell.angle_gamma   90.00
#
_symmetry.space_group_name_H-M   'P 1'
#
loop_
_entity.id
_entity.type
_entity.pdbx_description
1 polymer ?
#
loop_
_entity_poly.entity_id
_entity_poly.type
_entity_poly.pdbx_seq_one_letter_code
_entity_poly.pdbx_strand_id
1 'polypeptide(L)'
;MSFQLLTPDIQEKTGKPLRSFNEIYRQHKTSKIRRYFFFIIGITIIILFLPWTQNIRSNGTVTTLRQEQRPQQVNNIIGGRIVKWWVKEGDFVKKGDTILQLAEIKDDYLDPNLLQRTEQQLTAEQMTIDYYEGKVSATGQQIAALENERELKLSSIDNKLIQTKRKVQSDSMKVSAAMNEMNVADRQLEGAVKMYEQGVIPLTEFERRKVMHQNVNAKLIGAQNDFNNSKQDLLILQLERSAAIQEYAEKIAKASGDRFQSQSQISTGQGKVAKLQNQYDNYRIRNGQYFVLAPQDGQVIKAMKAGINEMLKEGDMIVEIVPKQYQLAVEVWVKPMDLQLLTIGQKTRFMFDGFPAIVFSGWPQASYGTYAGEIVAIESNLSSNGMFRVLVAEDKNERPWPTNMKLGTGAVNFTLLKDVSVWYELWRQINGFPPDYYRPQTTANGKEEKEKK
;
A
#
# COMPACT_ATOMS: atom_id res chain seq x y z
N MET A 1 33.89 34.62 -91.60
CA MET A 1 34.75 34.35 -92.76
C MET A 1 33.86 34.22 -93.99
N SER A 2 34.07 35.08 -94.97
CA SER A 2 33.21 35.29 -96.14
C SER A 2 33.27 34.11 -97.11
N PHE A 3 32.08 33.59 -97.42
CA PHE A 3 31.80 32.42 -98.24
C PHE A 3 31.75 32.80 -99.72
N GLN A 4 32.84 33.32 -100.27
CA GLN A 4 32.87 33.89 -101.63
C GLN A 4 33.79 33.14 -102.60
N LEU A 5 34.45 32.06 -102.16
CA LEU A 5 35.52 31.39 -102.90
C LEU A 5 35.16 30.02 -103.51
N LEU A 6 33.96 29.47 -103.28
CA LEU A 6 33.63 28.09 -103.70
C LEU A 6 32.35 27.95 -104.54
N THR A 7 31.59 29.02 -104.72
CA THR A 7 30.31 29.00 -105.44
C THR A 7 30.41 29.11 -106.96
N PRO A 8 31.31 29.92 -107.58
CA PRO A 8 31.31 30.09 -109.04
C PRO A 8 31.73 28.82 -109.79
N ASP A 9 32.80 28.18 -109.34
CA ASP A 9 33.51 27.11 -110.06
C ASP A 9 32.71 25.78 -110.12
N ILE A 10 31.83 25.55 -109.13
CA ILE A 10 30.98 24.36 -109.05
C ILE A 10 29.66 24.58 -109.82
N GLN A 11 29.14 25.81 -109.89
CA GLN A 11 27.95 26.14 -110.67
C GLN A 11 28.19 26.07 -112.17
N GLU A 12 29.38 26.45 -112.63
CA GLU A 12 29.79 26.39 -114.05
C GLU A 12 29.91 24.94 -114.56
N LYS A 13 30.37 24.01 -113.71
CA LYS A 13 30.53 22.58 -114.09
C LYS A 13 29.26 21.73 -113.99
N THR A 14 28.25 22.15 -113.22
CA THR A 14 27.09 21.28 -112.90
C THR A 14 25.72 21.86 -113.28
N GLY A 15 25.65 23.13 -113.68
CA GLY A 15 24.42 23.76 -114.16
C GLY A 15 23.29 23.87 -113.13
N LYS A 16 23.55 23.62 -111.84
CA LYS A 16 22.55 23.68 -110.76
C LYS A 16 23.08 24.50 -109.57
N PRO A 17 22.33 25.51 -109.06
CA PRO A 17 22.71 26.23 -107.85
C PRO A 17 22.63 25.33 -106.61
N LEU A 18 23.70 25.30 -105.80
CA LEU A 18 23.76 24.55 -104.54
C LEU A 18 22.81 25.15 -103.49
N ARG A 19 21.56 24.68 -103.45
CA ARG A 19 20.54 25.08 -102.45
C ARG A 19 20.81 24.53 -101.03
N SER A 20 21.65 23.50 -100.92
CA SER A 20 21.90 22.76 -99.68
C SER A 20 22.61 23.60 -98.60
N PHE A 21 23.42 24.59 -98.97
CA PHE A 21 24.18 25.35 -97.97
C PHE A 21 23.33 26.38 -97.18
N ASN A 22 22.27 26.91 -97.80
CA ASN A 22 21.31 27.81 -97.14
C ASN A 22 20.36 27.09 -96.18
N GLU A 23 20.15 25.78 -96.34
CA GLU A 23 19.36 24.97 -95.41
C GLU A 23 20.16 24.51 -94.18
N ILE A 24 21.45 24.22 -94.35
CA ILE A 24 22.29 23.62 -93.30
C ILE A 24 22.82 24.68 -92.32
N TYR A 25 23.32 25.81 -92.81
CA TYR A 25 23.88 26.86 -91.95
C TYR A 25 22.89 28.02 -91.80
N ARG A 26 22.03 27.95 -90.77
CA ARG A 26 21.03 28.97 -90.36
C ARG A 26 21.68 30.28 -89.88
N GLN A 27 22.47 30.96 -90.70
CA GLN A 27 23.23 32.18 -90.34
C GLN A 27 22.35 33.43 -90.09
N HIS A 28 21.06 33.43 -90.44
CA HIS A 28 20.17 34.59 -90.26
C HIS A 28 19.02 34.37 -89.27
N LYS A 29 19.02 33.29 -88.48
CA LYS A 29 18.05 33.11 -87.39
C LYS A 29 18.66 33.54 -86.05
N THR A 30 18.25 34.70 -85.54
CA THR A 30 18.51 35.10 -84.15
C THR A 30 17.79 34.13 -83.21
N SER A 31 18.54 33.29 -82.51
CA SER A 31 17.97 32.27 -81.64
C SER A 31 17.27 32.88 -80.42
N LYS A 32 15.98 32.60 -80.24
CA LYS A 32 15.22 32.97 -79.03
C LYS A 32 15.68 32.21 -77.77
N ILE A 33 16.61 31.25 -77.91
CA ILE A 33 17.15 30.45 -76.79
C ILE A 33 17.72 31.33 -75.69
N ARG A 34 18.42 32.43 -76.02
CA ARG A 34 18.94 33.36 -75.00
C ARG A 34 17.81 33.96 -74.17
N ARG A 35 16.69 34.34 -74.81
CA ARG A 35 15.52 34.91 -74.12
C ARG A 35 14.81 33.87 -73.25
N TYR A 36 14.66 32.62 -73.74
CA TYR A 36 14.12 31.53 -72.94
C TYR A 36 15.03 31.14 -71.76
N PHE A 37 16.35 31.18 -71.95
CA PHE A 37 17.34 30.93 -70.90
C PHE A 37 17.24 31.98 -69.78
N PHE A 38 17.23 33.28 -70.12
CA PHE A 38 17.03 34.34 -69.13
C PHE A 38 15.64 34.31 -68.48
N PHE A 39 14.60 33.90 -69.21
CA PHE A 39 13.25 33.72 -68.67
C PHE A 39 13.19 32.56 -67.67
N ILE A 40 13.79 31.41 -67.99
CA ILE A 40 13.87 30.25 -67.09
C ILE A 40 14.70 30.59 -65.85
N ILE A 41 15.85 31.27 -66.00
CA ILE A 41 16.64 31.74 -64.86
C ILE A 41 15.83 32.70 -63.98
N GLY A 42 15.09 33.64 -64.59
CA GLY A 42 14.20 34.54 -63.85
C GLY A 42 13.14 33.78 -63.05
N ILE A 43 12.50 32.77 -63.65
CA ILE A 43 11.54 31.89 -62.97
C ILE A 43 12.19 31.11 -61.83
N THR A 44 13.36 30.52 -62.04
CA THR A 44 14.08 29.77 -61.01
C THR A 44 14.45 30.67 -59.82
N ILE A 45 14.88 31.90 -60.08
CA ILE A 45 15.16 32.88 -59.03
C ILE A 45 13.89 33.20 -58.25
N ILE A 46 12.74 33.38 -58.90
CA ILE A 46 11.46 33.62 -58.20
C ILE A 46 11.08 32.41 -57.32
N ILE A 47 11.24 31.19 -57.82
CA ILE A 47 10.94 29.95 -57.08
C ILE A 47 11.81 29.84 -55.81
N LEU A 48 13.07 30.27 -55.89
CA LEU A 48 14.01 30.25 -54.74
C LEU A 48 13.55 31.12 -53.56
N PHE A 49 12.72 32.13 -53.80
CA PHE A 49 12.14 33.01 -52.76
C PHE A 49 10.73 32.61 -52.32
N LEU A 50 10.14 31.55 -52.88
CA LEU A 50 8.85 31.06 -52.39
C LEU A 50 9.00 30.50 -50.96
N PRO A 51 7.96 30.66 -50.12
CA PRO A 51 7.94 30.06 -48.80
C PRO A 51 7.83 28.53 -48.91
N TRP A 52 8.63 27.82 -48.11
CA TRP A 52 8.70 26.38 -47.98
C TRP A 52 8.67 25.97 -46.51
N THR A 53 7.69 25.16 -46.11
CA THR A 53 7.62 24.63 -44.74
C THR A 53 8.58 23.46 -44.57
N GLN A 54 9.49 23.57 -43.61
CA GLN A 54 10.35 22.47 -43.21
C GLN A 54 9.54 21.36 -42.54
N ASN A 55 9.96 20.11 -42.71
CA ASN A 55 9.37 18.99 -42.00
C ASN A 55 10.41 17.96 -41.58
N ILE A 56 10.05 17.19 -40.56
CA ILE A 56 10.79 16.02 -40.12
C ILE A 56 9.91 14.81 -40.40
N ARG A 57 10.47 13.83 -41.12
CA ARG A 57 9.79 12.57 -41.38
C ARG A 57 10.17 11.55 -40.31
N SER A 58 9.18 10.98 -39.66
CA SER A 58 9.35 9.97 -38.63
C SER A 58 8.35 8.83 -38.82
N ASN A 59 8.74 7.62 -38.44
CA ASN A 59 7.84 6.47 -38.51
C ASN A 59 7.16 6.27 -37.15
N GLY A 60 5.93 5.78 -37.17
CA GLY A 60 5.17 5.53 -35.96
C GLY A 60 4.14 4.42 -36.12
N THR A 61 3.48 4.10 -35.02
CA THR A 61 2.46 3.05 -34.91
C THR A 61 1.27 3.57 -34.14
N VAL A 62 0.06 3.20 -34.58
CA VAL A 62 -1.18 3.57 -33.90
C VAL A 62 -1.26 2.82 -32.57
N THR A 63 -1.42 3.57 -31.48
CA THR A 63 -1.53 3.10 -30.10
C THR A 63 -2.70 3.80 -29.40
N THR A 64 -2.85 3.61 -28.10
CA THR A 64 -3.84 4.34 -27.31
C THR A 64 -3.19 5.48 -26.52
N LEU A 65 -3.93 6.57 -26.38
CA LEU A 65 -3.50 7.74 -25.62
C LEU A 65 -3.31 7.39 -24.12
N ARG A 66 -4.25 6.64 -23.56
CA ARG A 66 -4.27 6.25 -22.14
C ARG A 66 -3.80 4.81 -21.96
N GLN A 67 -3.14 4.53 -20.84
CA GLN A 67 -2.55 3.21 -20.55
C GLN A 67 -3.61 2.15 -20.33
N GLU A 68 -4.65 2.48 -19.58
CA GLU A 68 -5.82 1.65 -19.27
C GLU A 68 -6.66 1.29 -20.50
N GLN A 69 -6.47 1.99 -21.63
CA GLN A 69 -7.14 1.70 -22.89
C GLN A 69 -6.35 0.71 -23.76
N ARG A 70 -5.15 0.32 -23.35
CA ARG A 70 -4.31 -0.62 -24.09
C ARG A 70 -4.86 -2.04 -24.00
N PRO A 71 -4.53 -2.90 -24.99
CA PRO A 71 -4.70 -4.33 -24.86
C PRO A 71 -4.07 -4.82 -23.55
N GLN A 72 -4.85 -5.52 -22.73
CA GLN A 72 -4.40 -6.03 -21.45
C GLN A 72 -4.44 -7.56 -21.45
N GLN A 73 -3.33 -8.16 -21.04
CA GLN A 73 -3.27 -9.59 -20.79
C GLN A 73 -3.89 -9.90 -19.43
N VAL A 74 -4.85 -10.81 -19.42
CA VAL A 74 -5.43 -11.40 -18.23
C VAL A 74 -4.61 -12.65 -17.93
N ASN A 75 -3.83 -12.57 -16.87
CA ASN A 75 -2.96 -13.66 -16.44
C ASN A 75 -3.58 -14.39 -15.26
N ASN A 76 -3.21 -15.65 -15.11
CA ASN A 76 -3.64 -16.47 -14.01
C ASN A 76 -2.89 -16.12 -12.72
N ILE A 77 -3.62 -15.93 -11.62
CA ILE A 77 -3.04 -15.57 -10.32
C ILE A 77 -2.62 -16.83 -9.54
N ILE A 78 -3.28 -17.97 -9.74
CA ILE A 78 -3.00 -19.20 -9.00
C ILE A 78 -2.93 -20.41 -9.93
N GLY A 79 -1.95 -21.28 -9.74
CA GLY A 79 -1.91 -22.55 -10.47
C GLY A 79 -3.17 -23.39 -10.22
N GLY A 80 -3.64 -24.09 -11.24
CA GLY A 80 -4.88 -24.87 -11.18
C GLY A 80 -5.15 -25.67 -12.45
N ARG A 81 -6.21 -26.48 -12.44
CA ARG A 81 -6.67 -27.24 -13.61
C ARG A 81 -7.87 -26.56 -14.24
N ILE A 82 -7.89 -26.43 -15.56
CA ILE A 82 -9.03 -25.82 -16.28
C ILE A 82 -10.27 -26.73 -16.15
N VAL A 83 -11.34 -26.21 -15.56
CA VAL A 83 -12.64 -26.91 -15.45
C VAL A 83 -13.53 -26.56 -16.63
N LYS A 84 -13.63 -25.27 -16.95
CA LYS A 84 -14.56 -24.78 -17.96
C LYS A 84 -14.12 -23.43 -18.53
N TRP A 85 -14.37 -23.24 -19.82
CA TRP A 85 -14.26 -21.97 -20.54
C TRP A 85 -15.66 -21.40 -20.79
N TRP A 86 -15.83 -20.08 -20.58
CA TRP A 86 -17.08 -19.36 -20.88
C TRP A 86 -16.99 -18.50 -22.14
N VAL A 87 -15.78 -18.13 -22.54
CA VAL A 87 -15.53 -17.19 -23.65
C VAL A 87 -14.64 -17.81 -24.72
N LYS A 88 -14.74 -17.28 -25.94
CA LYS A 88 -13.92 -17.66 -27.09
C LYS A 88 -13.23 -16.43 -27.70
N GLU A 89 -12.22 -16.66 -28.53
CA GLU A 89 -11.62 -15.58 -29.32
C GLU A 89 -12.68 -14.92 -30.21
N GLY A 90 -12.72 -13.58 -30.17
CA GLY A 90 -13.70 -12.76 -30.85
C GLY A 90 -14.90 -12.33 -29.99
N ASP A 91 -15.14 -12.97 -28.84
CA ASP A 91 -16.26 -12.62 -27.96
C ASP A 91 -16.04 -11.26 -27.28
N PHE A 92 -17.16 -10.57 -27.02
CA PHE A 92 -17.18 -9.35 -26.23
C PHE A 92 -17.56 -9.67 -24.79
N VAL A 93 -16.74 -9.21 -23.86
CA VAL A 93 -16.93 -9.38 -22.41
C VAL A 93 -17.09 -8.03 -21.73
N LYS A 94 -17.83 -8.03 -20.64
CA LYS A 94 -17.90 -6.92 -19.69
C LYS A 94 -17.00 -7.19 -18.49
N LYS A 95 -16.60 -6.13 -17.80
CA LYS A 95 -15.87 -6.20 -16.55
C LYS A 95 -16.63 -7.05 -15.54
N GLY A 96 -15.96 -8.06 -14.99
CA GLY A 96 -16.53 -9.02 -14.05
C GLY A 96 -17.12 -10.27 -14.69
N ASP A 97 -17.24 -10.34 -16.03
CA ASP A 97 -17.65 -11.57 -16.69
C ASP A 97 -16.60 -12.67 -16.48
N THR A 98 -17.06 -13.91 -16.25
CA THR A 98 -16.19 -15.06 -16.08
C THR A 98 -15.61 -15.50 -17.42
N ILE A 99 -14.28 -15.61 -17.47
CA ILE A 99 -13.53 -16.10 -18.64
C ILE A 99 -13.37 -17.61 -18.56
N LEU A 100 -12.85 -18.10 -17.43
CA LEU A 100 -12.67 -19.52 -17.14
C LEU A 100 -12.79 -19.82 -15.65
N GLN A 101 -12.93 -21.10 -15.34
CA GLN A 101 -12.94 -21.64 -13.98
C GLN A 101 -11.81 -22.64 -13.83
N LEU A 102 -11.12 -22.52 -12.71
CA LEU A 102 -10.03 -23.39 -12.27
C LEU A 102 -10.54 -24.30 -11.16
N ALA A 103 -9.99 -25.50 -11.12
CA ALA A 103 -9.98 -26.37 -9.96
C ALA A 103 -8.62 -26.27 -9.28
N GLU A 104 -8.65 -26.32 -7.96
CA GLU A 104 -7.45 -26.37 -7.14
C GLU A 104 -6.71 -27.70 -7.32
N ILE A 105 -5.39 -27.62 -7.24
CA ILE A 105 -4.47 -28.75 -7.43
C ILE A 105 -3.51 -28.93 -6.27
N LYS A 106 -3.39 -27.93 -5.38
CA LYS A 106 -2.54 -28.00 -4.20
C LYS A 106 -3.26 -28.71 -3.05
N ASP A 107 -2.62 -29.73 -2.50
CA ASP A 107 -3.15 -30.59 -1.43
C ASP A 107 -3.73 -29.81 -0.24
N ASP A 108 -3.07 -28.73 0.18
CA ASP A 108 -3.49 -27.85 1.29
C ASP A 108 -4.89 -27.23 1.12
N TYR A 109 -5.42 -27.23 -0.11
CA TYR A 109 -6.66 -26.53 -0.49
C TYR A 109 -7.69 -27.46 -1.15
N LEU A 110 -7.46 -28.78 -1.16
CA LEU A 110 -8.37 -29.75 -1.79
C LEU A 110 -9.63 -30.07 -0.97
N ASP A 111 -9.69 -29.63 0.30
CA ASP A 111 -10.88 -29.84 1.14
C ASP A 111 -12.04 -28.95 0.64
N PRO A 112 -13.17 -29.54 0.17
CA PRO A 112 -14.29 -28.77 -0.36
C PRO A 112 -14.95 -27.89 0.71
N ASN A 113 -14.82 -28.24 1.99
CA ASN A 113 -15.40 -27.50 3.12
C ASN A 113 -14.33 -26.77 3.92
N LEU A 114 -13.15 -26.50 3.34
CA LEU A 114 -12.01 -25.89 4.04
C LEU A 114 -12.41 -24.60 4.76
N LEU A 115 -13.07 -23.69 4.05
CA LEU A 115 -13.54 -22.41 4.60
C LEU A 115 -14.46 -22.60 5.80
N GLN A 116 -15.47 -23.45 5.67
CA GLN A 116 -16.43 -23.74 6.73
C GLN A 116 -15.76 -24.39 7.94
N ARG A 117 -14.81 -25.31 7.72
CA ARG A 117 -14.06 -25.96 8.80
C ARG A 117 -13.16 -24.98 9.53
N THR A 118 -12.48 -24.10 8.82
CA THR A 118 -11.65 -23.05 9.44
C THR A 118 -12.52 -22.07 10.23
N GLU A 119 -13.71 -21.71 9.74
CA GLU A 119 -14.67 -20.88 10.47
C GLU A 119 -15.19 -21.56 11.74
N GLN A 120 -15.48 -22.87 11.67
CA GLN A 120 -15.86 -23.66 12.84
C GLN A 120 -14.74 -23.70 13.89
N GLN A 121 -13.47 -23.87 13.45
CA GLN A 121 -12.31 -23.81 14.35
C GLN A 121 -12.14 -22.44 14.98
N LEU A 122 -12.32 -21.36 14.20
CA LEU A 122 -12.28 -19.98 14.69
C LEU A 122 -13.35 -19.75 15.76
N THR A 123 -14.58 -20.18 15.49
CA THR A 123 -15.70 -20.07 16.43
C THR A 123 -15.44 -20.89 17.70
N ALA A 124 -14.88 -22.09 17.57
CA ALA A 124 -14.54 -22.95 18.71
C ALA A 124 -13.45 -22.34 19.61
N GLU A 125 -12.40 -21.76 19.02
CA GLU A 125 -11.37 -21.05 19.77
C GLU A 125 -11.92 -19.77 20.41
N GLN A 126 -12.84 -19.05 19.76
CA GLN A 126 -13.52 -17.90 20.35
C GLN A 126 -14.38 -18.32 21.56
N MET A 127 -15.17 -19.38 21.46
CA MET A 127 -15.92 -19.92 22.59
C MET A 127 -15.01 -20.36 23.74
N THR A 128 -13.80 -20.84 23.43
CA THR A 128 -12.79 -21.19 24.44
C THR A 128 -12.29 -19.94 25.17
N ILE A 129 -12.07 -18.83 24.46
CA ILE A 129 -11.72 -17.53 25.06
C ILE A 129 -12.84 -17.07 26.00
N ASP A 130 -14.09 -17.06 25.51
CA ASP A 130 -15.25 -16.62 26.29
C ASP A 130 -15.41 -17.44 27.59
N TYR A 131 -15.15 -18.75 27.52
CA TYR A 131 -15.12 -19.62 28.70
C TYR A 131 -14.07 -19.18 29.73
N TYR A 132 -12.83 -18.89 29.30
CA TYR A 132 -11.78 -18.44 30.20
C TYR A 132 -12.04 -17.02 30.72
N GLU A 133 -12.65 -16.13 29.95
CA GLU A 133 -13.12 -14.82 30.43
C GLU A 133 -14.16 -14.98 31.54
N GLY A 134 -15.12 -15.88 31.36
CA GLY A 134 -16.06 -16.27 32.41
C GLY A 134 -15.36 -16.79 33.66
N LYS A 135 -14.32 -17.63 33.49
CA LYS A 135 -13.51 -18.14 34.60
C LYS A 135 -12.74 -17.03 35.33
N VAL A 136 -12.14 -16.07 34.61
CA VAL A 136 -11.46 -14.90 35.19
C VAL A 136 -12.42 -14.06 36.02
N SER A 137 -13.65 -13.84 35.52
CA SER A 137 -14.70 -13.13 36.24
C SER A 137 -15.11 -13.86 37.52
N ALA A 138 -15.40 -15.16 37.43
CA ALA A 138 -15.78 -15.98 38.58
C ALA A 138 -14.68 -16.04 39.66
N THR A 139 -13.42 -16.25 39.26
CA THR A 139 -12.28 -16.23 40.20
C THR A 139 -12.07 -14.83 40.78
N GLY A 140 -12.32 -13.76 40.02
CA GLY A 140 -12.30 -12.39 40.54
C GLY A 140 -13.33 -12.16 41.65
N GLN A 141 -14.56 -12.66 41.48
CA GLN A 141 -15.60 -12.62 42.50
C GLN A 141 -15.21 -13.46 43.73
N GLN A 142 -14.61 -14.63 43.53
CA GLN A 142 -14.11 -15.47 44.62
C GLN A 142 -13.02 -14.76 45.44
N ILE A 143 -12.08 -14.07 44.79
CA ILE A 143 -11.03 -13.28 45.48
C ILE A 143 -11.68 -12.18 46.32
N ALA A 144 -12.62 -11.42 45.76
CA ALA A 144 -13.32 -10.38 46.50
C ALA A 144 -14.11 -10.95 47.70
N ALA A 145 -14.73 -12.12 47.55
CA ALA A 145 -15.40 -12.80 48.66
C ALA A 145 -14.40 -13.20 49.77
N LEU A 146 -13.24 -13.74 49.41
CA LEU A 146 -12.18 -14.11 50.35
C LEU A 146 -11.60 -12.88 51.09
N GLU A 147 -11.46 -11.74 50.39
CA GLU A 147 -11.01 -10.49 51.00
C GLU A 147 -12.01 -9.98 52.04
N ASN A 148 -13.30 -9.99 51.72
CA ASN A 148 -14.37 -9.62 52.65
C ASN A 148 -14.42 -10.58 53.85
N GLU A 149 -14.29 -11.89 53.61
CA GLU A 149 -14.29 -12.91 54.67
C GLU A 149 -13.09 -12.72 55.62
N ARG A 150 -11.90 -12.44 55.06
CA ARG A 150 -10.70 -12.09 55.82
C ARG A 150 -10.95 -10.88 56.71
N GLU A 151 -11.53 -9.81 56.17
CA GLU A 151 -11.80 -8.58 56.94
C GLU A 151 -12.74 -8.85 58.11
N LEU A 152 -13.84 -9.58 57.87
CA LEU A 152 -14.80 -9.96 58.92
C LEU A 152 -14.16 -10.83 60.00
N LYS A 153 -13.34 -11.81 59.61
CA LYS A 153 -12.62 -12.69 60.54
C LYS A 153 -11.62 -11.91 61.40
N LEU A 154 -10.84 -11.01 60.78
CA LEU A 154 -9.88 -10.17 61.51
C LEU A 154 -10.59 -9.21 62.45
N SER A 155 -11.68 -8.58 62.02
CA SER A 155 -12.51 -7.72 62.88
C SER A 155 -13.06 -8.49 64.09
N SER A 156 -13.52 -9.73 63.91
CA SER A 156 -13.94 -10.58 65.03
C SER A 156 -12.80 -10.89 66.02
N ILE A 157 -11.60 -11.19 65.52
CA ILE A 157 -10.43 -11.46 66.36
C ILE A 157 -9.98 -10.18 67.08
N ASP A 158 -9.99 -9.03 66.39
CA ASP A 158 -9.61 -7.74 66.96
C ASP A 158 -10.55 -7.32 68.09
N ASN A 159 -11.85 -7.59 67.97
CA ASN A 159 -12.80 -7.40 69.06
C ASN A 159 -12.49 -8.29 70.28
N LYS A 160 -12.16 -9.57 70.06
CA LYS A 160 -11.74 -10.48 71.14
C LYS A 160 -10.43 -10.03 71.79
N LEU A 161 -9.46 -9.55 71.00
CA LEU A 161 -8.21 -8.99 71.51
C LEU A 161 -8.45 -7.80 72.43
N ILE A 162 -9.35 -6.88 72.04
CA ILE A 162 -9.73 -5.74 72.89
C ILE A 162 -10.35 -6.24 74.20
N GLN A 163 -11.26 -7.21 74.16
CA GLN A 163 -11.88 -7.80 75.35
C GLN A 163 -10.83 -8.45 76.26
N THR A 164 -9.95 -9.28 75.72
CA THR A 164 -8.90 -9.95 76.49
C THR A 164 -7.88 -8.97 77.04
N LYS A 165 -7.53 -7.91 76.30
CA LYS A 165 -6.65 -6.84 76.80
C LYS A 165 -7.26 -6.12 78.01
N ARG A 166 -8.57 -5.86 77.99
CA ARG A 166 -9.30 -5.31 79.17
C ARG A 166 -9.30 -6.31 80.34
N LYS A 167 -9.45 -7.61 80.07
CA LYS A 167 -9.36 -8.67 81.08
C LYS A 167 -7.97 -8.72 81.73
N VAL A 168 -6.90 -8.68 80.94
CA VAL A 168 -5.51 -8.61 81.42
C VAL A 168 -5.29 -7.40 82.33
N GLN A 169 -5.80 -6.23 81.94
CA GLN A 169 -5.74 -5.03 82.78
C GLN A 169 -6.51 -5.23 84.09
N SER A 170 -7.72 -5.79 84.03
CA SER A 170 -8.53 -6.13 85.21
C SER A 170 -7.80 -7.08 86.16
N ASP A 171 -7.25 -8.18 85.65
CA ASP A 171 -6.56 -9.17 86.47
C ASP A 171 -5.23 -8.62 87.03
N SER A 172 -4.54 -7.73 86.29
CA SER A 172 -3.40 -6.97 86.81
C SER A 172 -3.77 -6.10 88.02
N MET A 173 -4.94 -5.45 88.00
CA MET A 173 -5.42 -4.67 89.13
C MET A 173 -5.75 -5.56 90.33
N LYS A 174 -6.31 -6.76 90.10
CA LYS A 174 -6.55 -7.75 91.18
C LYS A 174 -5.25 -8.22 91.84
N VAL A 175 -4.21 -8.49 91.04
CA VAL A 175 -2.87 -8.82 91.56
C VAL A 175 -2.34 -7.69 92.43
N SER A 176 -2.43 -6.43 91.96
CA SER A 176 -1.98 -5.28 92.73
C SER A 176 -2.74 -5.13 94.06
N ALA A 177 -4.06 -5.32 94.05
CA ALA A 177 -4.88 -5.30 95.25
C ALA A 177 -4.51 -6.43 96.24
N ALA A 178 -4.38 -7.67 95.75
CA ALA A 178 -3.97 -8.81 96.56
C ALA A 178 -2.55 -8.65 97.14
N MET A 179 -1.66 -8.01 96.39
CA MET A 179 -0.30 -7.71 96.85
C MET A 179 -0.29 -6.64 97.95
N ASN A 180 -1.16 -5.64 97.86
CA ASN A 180 -1.36 -4.68 98.94
C ASN A 180 -1.92 -5.35 100.21
N GLU A 181 -2.89 -6.24 100.08
CA GLU A 181 -3.40 -7.05 101.20
C GLU A 181 -2.29 -7.92 101.82
N MET A 182 -1.45 -8.53 100.99
CA MET A 182 -0.31 -9.34 101.44
C MET A 182 0.68 -8.51 102.26
N ASN A 183 1.07 -7.32 101.77
CA ASN A 183 1.95 -6.40 102.51
C ASN A 183 1.39 -5.96 103.87
N VAL A 184 0.06 -5.89 104.00
CA VAL A 184 -0.60 -5.62 105.30
C VAL A 184 -0.51 -6.87 106.18
N ALA A 185 -0.81 -8.06 105.64
CA ALA A 185 -0.74 -9.32 106.37
C ALA A 185 0.68 -9.65 106.85
N ASP A 186 1.71 -9.37 106.03
CA ASP A 186 3.12 -9.52 106.37
C ASP A 186 3.48 -8.70 107.61
N ARG A 187 3.13 -7.40 107.61
CA ARG A 187 3.34 -6.50 108.76
C ARG A 187 2.59 -6.96 110.02
N GLN A 188 1.35 -7.44 109.85
CA GLN A 188 0.55 -7.94 110.97
C GLN A 188 1.13 -9.23 111.57
N LEU A 189 1.65 -10.12 110.73
CA LEU A 189 2.30 -11.35 111.18
C LEU A 189 3.64 -11.05 111.85
N GLU A 190 4.47 -10.19 111.27
CA GLU A 190 5.75 -9.76 111.86
C GLU A 190 5.53 -9.11 113.24
N GLY A 191 4.54 -8.22 113.35
CA GLY A 191 4.12 -7.64 114.61
C GLY A 191 3.61 -8.69 115.61
N ALA A 192 2.85 -9.68 115.15
CA ALA A 192 2.35 -10.76 115.99
C ALA A 192 3.45 -11.69 116.52
N VAL A 193 4.47 -11.98 115.71
CA VAL A 193 5.66 -12.74 116.15
C VAL A 193 6.30 -12.03 117.34
N LYS A 194 6.61 -10.73 117.21
CA LYS A 194 7.21 -9.93 118.29
C LYS A 194 6.34 -9.89 119.54
N MET A 195 5.03 -9.70 119.40
CA MET A 195 4.09 -9.66 120.53
C MET A 195 3.96 -11.01 121.23
N TYR A 196 3.99 -12.13 120.49
CA TYR A 196 3.92 -13.47 121.05
C TYR A 196 5.20 -13.83 121.83
N GLU A 197 6.37 -13.52 121.25
CA GLU A 197 7.67 -13.71 121.91
C GLU A 197 7.79 -12.91 123.22
N GLN A 198 7.14 -11.73 123.29
CA GLN A 198 7.07 -10.89 124.48
C GLN A 198 5.93 -11.28 125.46
N GLY A 199 5.14 -12.32 125.15
CA GLY A 199 4.03 -12.77 125.99
C GLY A 199 2.80 -11.85 126.01
N VAL A 200 2.71 -10.89 125.07
CA VAL A 200 1.64 -9.88 125.00
C VAL A 200 0.34 -10.46 124.41
N ILE A 201 0.43 -11.46 123.53
CA ILE A 201 -0.73 -12.14 122.91
C ILE A 201 -0.70 -13.66 123.16
N PRO A 202 -1.86 -14.33 123.28
CA PRO A 202 -1.94 -15.78 123.43
C PRO A 202 -1.60 -16.53 122.13
N LEU A 203 -1.16 -17.79 122.24
CA LEU A 203 -0.81 -18.65 121.08
C LEU A 203 -1.93 -18.72 120.03
N THR A 204 -3.18 -18.82 120.47
CA THR A 204 -4.35 -18.87 119.58
C THR A 204 -4.52 -17.63 118.71
N GLU A 205 -4.18 -16.44 119.24
CA GLU A 205 -4.19 -15.18 118.49
C GLU A 205 -3.09 -15.15 117.43
N PHE A 206 -1.88 -15.60 117.80
CA PHE A 206 -0.75 -15.73 116.89
C PHE A 206 -1.06 -16.69 115.74
N GLU A 207 -1.55 -17.89 116.06
CA GLU A 207 -1.94 -18.90 115.05
C GLU A 207 -3.03 -18.37 114.12
N ARG A 208 -4.01 -17.62 114.63
CA ARG A 208 -5.03 -17.00 113.80
C ARG A 208 -4.44 -16.02 112.78
N ARG A 209 -3.47 -15.19 113.19
CA ARG A 209 -2.79 -14.25 112.28
C ARG A 209 -1.90 -14.97 111.26
N LYS A 210 -1.26 -16.06 111.66
CA LYS A 210 -0.49 -16.93 110.76
C LYS A 210 -1.38 -17.56 109.69
N VAL A 211 -2.55 -18.10 110.07
CA VAL A 211 -3.52 -18.64 109.11
C VAL A 211 -4.06 -17.55 108.18
N MET A 212 -4.37 -16.37 108.72
CA MET A 212 -4.81 -15.22 107.90
C MET A 212 -3.76 -14.85 106.84
N HIS A 213 -2.48 -14.79 107.22
CA HIS A 213 -1.38 -14.56 106.29
C HIS A 213 -1.32 -15.64 105.19
N GLN A 214 -1.43 -16.91 105.55
CA GLN A 214 -1.46 -18.01 104.58
C GLN A 214 -2.64 -17.89 103.60
N ASN A 215 -3.83 -17.50 104.08
CA ASN A 215 -5.01 -17.29 103.25
C ASN A 215 -4.82 -16.13 102.26
N VAL A 216 -4.22 -15.02 102.70
CA VAL A 216 -3.91 -13.87 101.83
C VAL A 216 -2.84 -14.25 100.80
N ASN A 217 -1.82 -15.01 101.19
CA ASN A 217 -0.82 -15.53 100.26
C ASN A 217 -1.45 -16.42 99.18
N ALA A 218 -2.35 -17.32 99.56
CA ALA A 218 -3.10 -18.15 98.62
C ALA A 218 -3.95 -17.30 97.65
N LYS A 219 -4.58 -16.22 98.15
CA LYS A 219 -5.34 -15.26 97.33
C LYS A 219 -4.45 -14.52 96.33
N LEU A 220 -3.24 -14.11 96.73
CA LEU A 220 -2.26 -13.49 95.84
C LEU A 220 -1.81 -14.46 94.74
N ILE A 221 -1.49 -15.71 95.09
CA ILE A 221 -1.12 -16.74 94.10
C ILE A 221 -2.26 -16.97 93.10
N GLY A 222 -3.51 -17.06 93.58
CA GLY A 222 -4.68 -17.18 92.72
C GLY A 222 -4.80 -16.01 91.73
N ALA A 223 -4.70 -14.77 92.23
CA ALA A 223 -4.76 -13.58 91.37
C ALA A 223 -3.60 -13.54 90.35
N GLN A 224 -2.39 -13.96 90.76
CA GLN A 224 -1.22 -14.02 89.88
C GLN A 224 -1.41 -15.05 88.76
N ASN A 225 -1.98 -16.21 89.08
CA ASN A 225 -2.31 -17.24 88.09
C ASN A 225 -3.36 -16.74 87.10
N ASP A 226 -4.42 -16.08 87.56
CA ASP A 226 -5.45 -15.49 86.69
C ASP A 226 -4.86 -14.44 85.73
N PHE A 227 -3.95 -13.59 86.23
CA PHE A 227 -3.25 -12.61 85.41
C PHE A 227 -2.31 -13.24 84.38
N ASN A 228 -1.58 -14.29 84.77
CA ASN A 228 -0.73 -15.03 83.84
C ASN A 228 -1.56 -15.75 82.77
N ASN A 229 -2.70 -16.33 83.15
CA ASN A 229 -3.63 -16.97 82.22
C ASN A 229 -4.20 -15.97 81.22
N SER A 230 -4.68 -14.80 81.67
CA SER A 230 -5.19 -13.76 80.76
C SER A 230 -4.12 -13.22 79.81
N LYS A 231 -2.86 -13.11 80.26
CA LYS A 231 -1.71 -12.78 79.37
C LYS A 231 -1.48 -13.85 78.31
N GLN A 232 -1.57 -15.12 78.68
CA GLN A 232 -1.43 -16.24 77.75
C GLN A 232 -2.58 -16.24 76.73
N ASP A 233 -3.81 -16.01 77.17
CA ASP A 233 -4.98 -15.86 76.30
C ASP A 233 -4.77 -14.75 75.25
N LEU A 234 -4.18 -13.62 75.66
CA LEU A 234 -3.86 -12.51 74.77
C LEU A 234 -2.84 -12.92 73.69
N LEU A 235 -1.78 -13.63 74.08
CA LEU A 235 -0.76 -14.13 73.16
C LEU A 235 -1.35 -15.13 72.15
N ILE A 236 -2.21 -16.04 72.62
CA ILE A 236 -2.89 -17.03 71.76
C ILE A 236 -3.74 -16.32 70.70
N LEU A 237 -4.50 -15.28 71.09
CA LEU A 237 -5.31 -14.51 70.13
C LEU A 237 -4.44 -13.73 69.13
N GLN A 238 -3.27 -13.23 69.53
CA GLN A 238 -2.33 -12.58 68.61
C GLN A 238 -1.76 -13.57 67.57
N LEU A 239 -1.47 -14.80 68.01
CA LEU A 239 -1.05 -15.88 67.12
C LEU A 239 -2.18 -16.32 66.18
N GLU A 240 -3.40 -16.48 66.70
CA GLU A 240 -4.59 -16.78 65.89
C GLU A 240 -4.82 -15.72 64.82
N ARG A 241 -4.67 -14.44 65.17
CA ARG A 241 -4.74 -13.33 64.21
C ARG A 241 -3.71 -13.47 63.09
N SER A 242 -2.46 -13.73 63.44
CA SER A 242 -1.37 -13.88 62.47
C SER A 242 -1.58 -15.10 61.57
N ALA A 243 -2.04 -16.22 62.13
CA ALA A 243 -2.39 -17.42 61.39
C ALA A 243 -3.54 -17.16 60.40
N ALA A 244 -4.59 -16.45 60.82
CA ALA A 244 -5.70 -16.07 59.94
C ALA A 244 -5.23 -15.19 58.78
N ILE A 245 -4.35 -14.21 59.01
CA ILE A 245 -3.77 -13.39 57.94
C ILE A 245 -3.07 -14.27 56.91
N GLN A 246 -2.23 -15.20 57.37
CA GLN A 246 -1.45 -16.07 56.50
C GLN A 246 -2.34 -17.03 55.70
N GLU A 247 -3.36 -17.62 56.35
CA GLU A 247 -4.30 -18.53 55.71
C GLU A 247 -5.06 -17.86 54.57
N TYR A 248 -5.60 -16.65 54.79
CA TYR A 248 -6.29 -15.93 53.71
C TYR A 248 -5.33 -15.42 52.64
N ALA A 249 -4.10 -15.04 53.01
CA ALA A 249 -3.08 -14.66 52.03
C ALA A 249 -2.76 -15.84 51.08
N GLU A 250 -2.64 -17.06 51.61
CA GLU A 250 -2.44 -18.27 50.80
C GLU A 250 -3.65 -18.56 49.88
N LYS A 251 -4.88 -18.50 50.43
CA LYS A 251 -6.11 -18.72 49.64
C LYS A 251 -6.25 -17.69 48.50
N ILE A 252 -6.00 -16.41 48.79
CA ILE A 252 -6.06 -15.33 47.79
C ILE A 252 -4.94 -15.49 46.77
N ALA A 253 -3.72 -15.84 47.18
CA ALA A 253 -2.61 -16.08 46.27
C ALA A 253 -2.89 -17.25 45.31
N LYS A 254 -3.47 -18.35 45.82
CA LYS A 254 -3.88 -19.49 45.00
C LYS A 254 -4.95 -19.09 43.97
N ALA A 255 -6.01 -18.43 44.41
CA ALA A 255 -7.06 -17.95 43.51
C ALA A 255 -6.52 -16.94 42.48
N SER A 256 -5.61 -16.05 42.89
CA SER A 256 -4.94 -15.12 41.98
C SER A 256 -4.09 -15.84 40.94
N GLY A 257 -3.36 -16.89 41.34
CA GLY A 257 -2.61 -17.76 40.44
C GLY A 257 -3.49 -18.41 39.38
N ASP A 258 -4.63 -19.00 39.79
CA ASP A 258 -5.61 -19.60 38.88
C ASP A 258 -6.20 -18.56 37.90
N ARG A 259 -6.43 -17.33 38.37
CA ARG A 259 -6.87 -16.21 37.54
C ARG A 259 -5.81 -15.81 36.51
N PHE A 260 -4.55 -15.69 36.91
CA PHE A 260 -3.45 -15.39 35.99
C PHE A 260 -3.25 -16.50 34.95
N GLN A 261 -3.36 -17.76 35.35
CA GLN A 261 -3.30 -18.88 34.42
C GLN A 261 -4.42 -18.78 33.37
N SER A 262 -5.65 -18.48 33.80
CA SER A 262 -6.80 -18.29 32.91
C SER A 262 -6.59 -17.10 31.96
N GLN A 263 -6.04 -15.99 32.46
CA GLN A 263 -5.68 -14.84 31.62
C GLN A 263 -4.61 -15.17 30.56
N SER A 264 -3.63 -16.00 30.91
CA SER A 264 -2.62 -16.49 29.97
C SER A 264 -3.24 -17.36 28.87
N GLN A 265 -4.23 -18.20 29.21
CA GLN A 265 -4.98 -18.98 28.22
C GLN A 265 -5.78 -18.09 27.28
N ILE A 266 -6.39 -17.01 27.77
CA ILE A 266 -7.06 -16.00 26.92
C ILE A 266 -6.08 -15.42 25.91
N SER A 267 -4.92 -14.94 26.36
CA SER A 267 -3.91 -14.36 25.46
C SER A 267 -3.40 -15.37 24.42
N THR A 268 -3.20 -16.63 24.82
CA THR A 268 -2.81 -17.71 23.91
C THR A 268 -3.91 -18.00 22.88
N GLY A 269 -5.18 -18.05 23.33
CA GLY A 269 -6.35 -18.21 22.47
C GLY A 269 -6.48 -17.08 21.44
N GLN A 270 -6.31 -15.83 21.87
CA GLN A 270 -6.32 -14.66 20.97
C GLN A 270 -5.26 -14.76 19.86
N GLY A 271 -4.06 -15.24 20.20
CA GLY A 271 -3.01 -15.50 19.20
C GLY A 271 -3.41 -16.57 18.17
N LYS A 272 -4.09 -17.64 18.61
CA LYS A 272 -4.62 -18.67 17.71
C LYS A 272 -5.76 -18.15 16.83
N VAL A 273 -6.69 -17.38 17.41
CA VAL A 273 -7.79 -16.73 16.67
C VAL A 273 -7.23 -15.84 15.57
N ALA A 274 -6.23 -15.00 15.88
CA ALA A 274 -5.58 -14.16 14.87
C ALA A 274 -4.94 -14.97 13.73
N LYS A 275 -4.29 -16.10 14.06
CA LYS A 275 -3.70 -17.01 13.06
C LYS A 275 -4.77 -17.68 12.19
N LEU A 276 -5.83 -18.21 12.80
CA LEU A 276 -6.94 -18.86 12.10
C LEU A 276 -7.71 -17.85 11.22
N GLN A 277 -7.91 -16.63 11.70
CA GLN A 277 -8.54 -15.56 10.93
C GLN A 277 -7.72 -15.23 9.67
N ASN A 278 -6.40 -15.10 9.79
CA ASN A 278 -5.53 -14.88 8.63
C ASN A 278 -5.63 -16.05 7.63
N GLN A 279 -5.63 -17.29 8.13
CA GLN A 279 -5.80 -18.48 7.28
C GLN A 279 -7.16 -18.48 6.58
N TYR A 280 -8.24 -18.17 7.29
CA TYR A 280 -9.59 -18.08 6.73
C TYR A 280 -9.67 -17.04 5.61
N ASP A 281 -9.13 -15.84 5.84
CA ASP A 281 -9.13 -14.77 4.83
C ASP A 281 -8.30 -15.15 3.60
N ASN A 282 -7.14 -15.78 3.79
CA ASN A 282 -6.34 -16.29 2.68
C ASN A 282 -7.10 -17.34 1.86
N TYR A 283 -7.78 -18.29 2.52
CA TYR A 283 -8.61 -19.29 1.85
C TYR A 283 -9.78 -18.66 1.09
N ARG A 284 -10.40 -17.63 1.67
CA ARG A 284 -11.52 -16.93 1.05
C ARG A 284 -11.09 -16.18 -0.21
N ILE A 285 -9.98 -15.44 -0.13
CA ILE A 285 -9.42 -14.71 -1.28
C ILE A 285 -9.00 -15.70 -2.37
N ARG A 286 -8.32 -16.78 -2.01
CA ARG A 286 -7.86 -17.80 -2.96
C ARG A 286 -9.03 -18.52 -3.66
N ASN A 287 -10.10 -18.85 -2.92
CA ASN A 287 -11.30 -19.46 -3.51
C ASN A 287 -11.94 -18.54 -4.57
N GLY A 288 -11.97 -17.22 -4.32
CA GLY A 288 -12.41 -16.24 -5.31
C GLY A 288 -11.56 -16.22 -6.59
N GLN A 289 -10.28 -16.61 -6.51
CA GLN A 289 -9.37 -16.69 -7.66
C GLN A 289 -9.58 -17.95 -8.52
N TYR A 290 -10.45 -18.89 -8.11
CA TYR A 290 -10.84 -20.02 -8.97
C TYR A 290 -11.64 -19.56 -10.20
N PHE A 291 -12.19 -18.35 -10.18
CA PHE A 291 -12.84 -17.75 -11.33
C PHE A 291 -11.98 -16.61 -11.87
N VAL A 292 -11.49 -16.78 -13.11
CA VAL A 292 -10.75 -15.72 -13.79
C VAL A 292 -11.78 -14.78 -14.42
N LEU A 293 -11.82 -13.54 -13.95
CA LEU A 293 -12.80 -12.54 -14.38
C LEU A 293 -12.15 -11.53 -15.34
N ALA A 294 -12.95 -10.96 -16.24
CA ALA A 294 -12.51 -9.88 -17.13
C ALA A 294 -12.25 -8.59 -16.32
N PRO A 295 -11.05 -7.99 -16.38
CA PRO A 295 -10.72 -6.76 -15.66
C PRO A 295 -11.39 -5.50 -16.23
N GLN A 296 -11.82 -5.55 -17.50
CA GLN A 296 -12.41 -4.43 -18.23
C GLN A 296 -13.33 -4.92 -19.36
N ASP A 297 -14.17 -4.01 -19.85
CA ASP A 297 -15.03 -4.25 -21.03
C ASP A 297 -14.18 -4.28 -22.30
N GLY A 298 -14.35 -5.29 -23.14
CA GLY A 298 -13.57 -5.40 -24.37
C GLY A 298 -13.83 -6.65 -25.19
N GLN A 299 -13.08 -6.78 -26.28
CA GLN A 299 -13.06 -7.97 -27.12
C GLN A 299 -11.87 -8.86 -26.77
N VAL A 300 -12.11 -10.17 -26.65
CA VAL A 300 -11.06 -11.18 -26.50
C VAL A 300 -10.38 -11.40 -27.86
N ILE A 301 -9.09 -11.12 -27.98
CA ILE A 301 -8.36 -11.22 -29.27
C ILE A 301 -7.39 -12.40 -29.37
N LYS A 302 -6.89 -12.87 -28.23
CA LYS A 302 -5.90 -13.94 -28.15
C LYS A 302 -6.20 -14.74 -26.91
N ALA A 303 -6.59 -15.99 -27.09
CA ALA A 303 -6.80 -16.94 -26.00
C ALA A 303 -5.65 -17.94 -25.96
N MET A 304 -5.36 -18.43 -24.77
CA MET A 304 -4.42 -19.50 -24.58
C MET A 304 -4.91 -20.78 -25.29
N LYS A 305 -3.98 -21.59 -25.82
CA LYS A 305 -4.31 -22.81 -26.58
C LYS A 305 -4.72 -24.02 -25.73
N ALA A 306 -4.69 -23.93 -24.39
CA ALA A 306 -4.94 -25.08 -23.53
C ALA A 306 -6.43 -25.45 -23.47
N GLY A 307 -6.71 -26.75 -23.55
CA GLY A 307 -8.03 -27.33 -23.44
C GLY A 307 -8.52 -27.51 -22.00
N ILE A 308 -9.74 -28.05 -21.88
CA ILE A 308 -10.31 -28.48 -20.60
C ILE A 308 -9.42 -29.58 -20.00
N ASN A 309 -9.27 -29.59 -18.67
CA ASN A 309 -8.40 -30.47 -17.88
C ASN A 309 -6.89 -30.24 -18.00
N GLU A 310 -6.43 -29.28 -18.79
CA GLU A 310 -5.02 -28.91 -18.79
C GLU A 310 -4.65 -28.11 -17.53
N MET A 311 -3.37 -28.19 -17.15
CA MET A 311 -2.81 -27.55 -15.96
C MET A 311 -2.26 -26.18 -16.33
N LEU A 312 -2.59 -25.20 -15.49
CA LEU A 312 -2.14 -23.82 -15.57
C LEU A 312 -1.17 -23.52 -14.44
N LYS A 313 -0.12 -22.77 -14.76
CA LYS A 313 0.79 -22.20 -13.78
C LYS A 313 0.36 -20.78 -13.42
N GLU A 314 0.91 -20.29 -12.32
CA GLU A 314 0.81 -18.89 -11.95
C GLU A 314 1.57 -18.02 -12.96
N GLY A 315 0.94 -16.92 -13.40
CA GLY A 315 1.48 -16.00 -14.39
C GLY A 315 1.18 -16.36 -15.85
N ASP A 316 0.63 -17.55 -16.13
CA ASP A 316 0.26 -17.94 -17.50
C ASP A 316 -0.81 -16.98 -18.06
N MET A 317 -0.60 -16.50 -19.29
CA MET A 317 -1.56 -15.63 -19.97
C MET A 317 -2.76 -16.43 -20.46
N ILE A 318 -3.95 -16.03 -20.02
CA ILE A 318 -5.21 -16.71 -20.31
C ILE A 318 -5.85 -16.13 -21.56
N VAL A 319 -6.09 -14.82 -21.55
CA VAL A 319 -6.64 -14.07 -22.68
C VAL A 319 -6.05 -12.68 -22.75
N GLU A 320 -6.05 -12.09 -23.94
CA GLU A 320 -5.80 -10.66 -24.16
C GLU A 320 -7.11 -9.96 -24.51
N ILE A 321 -7.44 -8.90 -23.75
CA ILE A 321 -8.67 -8.13 -23.92
C ILE A 321 -8.32 -6.75 -24.44
N VAL A 322 -8.90 -6.39 -25.58
CA VAL A 322 -8.81 -5.05 -26.17
C VAL A 322 -10.07 -4.27 -25.83
N PRO A 323 -9.96 -3.10 -25.18
CA PRO A 323 -11.11 -2.27 -24.87
C PRO A 323 -11.92 -1.89 -26.12
N LYS A 324 -13.24 -1.77 -25.98
CA LYS A 324 -14.09 -1.30 -27.10
C LYS A 324 -14.00 0.21 -27.30
N GLN A 325 -13.76 0.96 -26.21
CA GLN A 325 -13.66 2.41 -26.23
C GLN A 325 -12.23 2.82 -25.90
N TYR A 326 -11.52 3.34 -26.91
CA TYR A 326 -10.18 3.86 -26.74
C TYR A 326 -9.98 5.13 -27.56
N GLN A 327 -9.13 6.01 -27.05
CA GLN A 327 -8.67 7.20 -27.76
C GLN A 327 -7.40 6.83 -28.51
N LEU A 328 -7.44 6.97 -29.82
CA LEU A 328 -6.30 6.72 -30.68
C LEU A 328 -5.22 7.76 -30.44
N ALA A 329 -3.97 7.28 -30.44
CA ALA A 329 -2.77 8.09 -30.50
C ALA A 329 -1.80 7.41 -31.47
N VAL A 330 -0.74 8.09 -31.87
CA VAL A 330 0.36 7.51 -32.61
C VAL A 330 1.62 7.67 -31.78
N GLU A 331 2.32 6.57 -31.54
CA GLU A 331 3.68 6.63 -31.03
C GLU A 331 4.63 6.80 -32.21
N VAL A 332 5.39 7.87 -32.20
CA VAL A 332 6.32 8.26 -33.26
C VAL A 332 7.73 8.12 -32.73
N TRP A 333 8.60 7.51 -33.53
CA TRP A 333 9.99 7.30 -33.20
C TRP A 333 10.85 8.37 -33.87
N VAL A 334 11.45 9.25 -33.05
CA VAL A 334 12.18 10.44 -33.48
C VAL A 334 13.66 10.32 -33.14
N LYS A 335 14.53 10.72 -34.06
CA LYS A 335 15.98 10.65 -33.86
C LYS A 335 16.45 11.64 -32.79
N PRO A 336 17.53 11.36 -32.04
CA PRO A 336 18.07 12.27 -31.03
C PRO A 336 18.35 13.69 -31.54
N MET A 337 18.85 13.82 -32.78
CA MET A 337 19.16 15.11 -33.40
C MET A 337 17.91 15.96 -33.66
N ASP A 338 16.77 15.30 -33.86
CA ASP A 338 15.50 15.94 -34.21
C ASP A 338 14.64 16.25 -32.96
N LEU A 339 14.99 15.71 -31.78
CA LEU A 339 14.21 15.85 -30.55
C LEU A 339 14.07 17.31 -30.10
N GLN A 340 15.15 18.10 -30.20
CA GLN A 340 15.16 19.51 -29.80
C GLN A 340 14.26 20.39 -30.68
N LEU A 341 13.86 19.88 -31.84
CA LEU A 341 13.01 20.58 -32.81
C LEU A 341 11.52 20.36 -32.52
N LEU A 342 11.19 19.49 -31.55
CA LEU A 342 9.83 19.13 -31.18
C LEU A 342 9.39 19.83 -29.90
N THR A 343 8.15 20.31 -29.91
CA THR A 343 7.50 20.90 -28.73
C THR A 343 6.12 20.28 -28.53
N ILE A 344 5.68 20.22 -27.27
CA ILE A 344 4.31 19.82 -26.95
C ILE A 344 3.35 20.86 -27.53
N GLY A 345 2.27 20.41 -28.17
CA GLY A 345 1.30 21.25 -28.88
C GLY A 345 1.63 21.49 -30.36
N GLN A 346 2.79 21.02 -30.83
CA GLN A 346 3.17 21.20 -32.23
C GLN A 346 2.30 20.34 -33.16
N LYS A 347 1.85 20.96 -34.26
CA LYS A 347 1.02 20.31 -35.27
C LYS A 347 1.87 19.41 -36.18
N THR A 348 1.36 18.21 -36.42
CA THR A 348 1.98 17.23 -37.30
C THR A 348 0.95 16.66 -38.27
N ARG A 349 1.43 16.03 -39.33
CA ARG A 349 0.59 15.39 -40.35
C ARG A 349 0.91 13.91 -40.43
N PHE A 350 -0.11 13.08 -40.43
CA PHE A 350 0.00 11.63 -40.56
C PHE A 350 -0.50 11.13 -41.89
N MET A 351 0.23 10.16 -42.42
CA MET A 351 -0.26 9.22 -43.42
C MET A 351 -0.33 7.84 -42.78
N PHE A 352 -1.50 7.22 -42.77
CA PHE A 352 -1.73 5.92 -42.17
C PHE A 352 -1.68 4.81 -43.22
N ASP A 353 -1.10 3.67 -42.86
CA ASP A 353 -1.08 2.50 -43.73
C ASP A 353 -2.50 2.01 -44.03
N GLY A 354 -2.79 1.68 -45.29
CA GLY A 354 -4.12 1.34 -45.77
C GLY A 354 -5.00 2.52 -46.17
N PHE A 355 -4.52 3.76 -45.99
CA PHE A 355 -5.20 4.98 -46.43
C PHE A 355 -4.27 5.78 -47.37
N PRO A 356 -4.47 5.75 -48.70
CA PRO A 356 -3.60 6.44 -49.64
C PRO A 356 -3.66 7.96 -49.43
N ALA A 357 -2.49 8.60 -49.46
CA ALA A 357 -2.36 10.05 -49.36
C ALA A 357 -1.45 10.60 -50.46
N ILE A 358 -1.79 11.79 -50.97
CA ILE A 358 -0.93 12.61 -51.81
C ILE A 358 -0.44 13.76 -50.93
N VAL A 359 0.84 13.72 -50.57
CA VAL A 359 1.47 14.67 -49.65
C VAL A 359 2.18 15.76 -50.45
N PHE A 360 1.81 17.02 -50.19
CA PHE A 360 2.53 18.19 -50.71
C PHE A 360 3.31 18.85 -49.57
N SER A 361 4.63 18.72 -49.60
CA SER A 361 5.53 19.39 -48.65
C SER A 361 5.35 20.90 -48.76
N GLY A 362 5.04 21.58 -47.66
CA GLY A 362 4.84 23.03 -47.62
C GLY A 362 3.38 23.52 -47.70
N TRP A 363 2.43 22.65 -48.04
CA TRP A 363 1.01 23.02 -48.17
C TRP A 363 0.10 22.02 -47.46
N PRO A 364 -0.04 22.11 -46.11
CA PRO A 364 -0.77 21.12 -45.33
C PRO A 364 -2.25 21.00 -45.74
N GLN A 365 -2.88 22.13 -46.09
CA GLN A 365 -4.30 22.19 -46.49
C GLN A 365 -4.56 21.70 -47.91
N ALA A 366 -3.52 21.55 -48.74
CA ALA A 366 -3.62 21.03 -50.11
C ALA A 366 -3.30 19.52 -50.19
N SER A 367 -2.87 18.90 -49.09
CA SER A 367 -2.56 17.47 -49.02
C SER A 367 -3.84 16.65 -48.85
N TYR A 368 -4.13 15.77 -49.81
CA TYR A 368 -5.32 14.91 -49.77
C TYR A 368 -4.93 13.55 -49.18
N GLY A 369 -5.62 13.12 -48.12
CA GLY A 369 -5.35 11.84 -47.44
C GLY A 369 -4.35 11.92 -46.28
N THR A 370 -3.86 13.11 -45.90
CA THR A 370 -3.12 13.33 -44.66
C THR A 370 -4.02 13.80 -43.53
N TYR A 371 -3.76 13.35 -42.30
CA TYR A 371 -4.54 13.69 -41.11
C TYR A 371 -3.74 14.55 -40.14
N ALA A 372 -4.38 15.50 -39.47
CA ALA A 372 -3.71 16.36 -38.49
C ALA A 372 -3.55 15.65 -37.15
N GLY A 373 -2.41 15.86 -36.50
CA GLY A 373 -2.19 15.47 -35.12
C GLY A 373 -1.45 16.56 -34.34
N GLU A 374 -1.44 16.41 -33.03
CA GLU A 374 -0.79 17.32 -32.10
C GLU A 374 0.07 16.55 -31.10
N ILE A 375 1.32 16.97 -30.91
CA ILE A 375 2.23 16.33 -29.97
C ILE A 375 1.71 16.54 -28.55
N VAL A 376 1.35 15.45 -27.88
CA VAL A 376 0.83 15.48 -26.50
C VAL A 376 1.89 15.17 -25.47
N ALA A 377 2.88 14.34 -25.81
CA ALA A 377 3.96 13.97 -24.91
C ALA A 377 5.24 13.63 -25.67
N ILE A 378 6.39 13.92 -25.04
CA ILE A 378 7.72 13.56 -25.52
C ILE A 378 8.40 12.79 -24.38
N GLU A 379 8.77 11.54 -24.61
CA GLU A 379 9.47 10.74 -23.60
C GLU A 379 10.91 11.24 -23.41
N SER A 380 11.38 11.27 -22.17
CA SER A 380 12.72 11.75 -21.81
C SER A 380 13.81 10.68 -21.93
N ASN A 381 13.43 9.41 -22.02
CA ASN A 381 14.35 8.27 -22.13
C ASN A 381 14.50 7.78 -23.57
N LEU A 382 15.70 7.36 -23.92
CA LEU A 382 15.98 6.71 -25.20
C LEU A 382 15.39 5.30 -25.17
N SER A 383 14.67 4.92 -26.23
CA SER A 383 14.12 3.57 -26.37
C SER A 383 15.15 2.58 -26.90
N SER A 384 14.83 1.29 -26.83
CA SER A 384 15.71 0.18 -27.26
C SER A 384 16.15 0.26 -28.72
N ASN A 385 15.39 0.98 -29.55
CA ASN A 385 15.70 1.27 -30.96
C ASN A 385 16.61 2.48 -31.17
N GLY A 386 17.14 3.11 -30.11
CA GLY A 386 18.01 4.28 -30.20
C GLY A 386 17.30 5.58 -30.60
N MET A 387 15.96 5.61 -30.56
CA MET A 387 15.13 6.77 -30.86
C MET A 387 14.32 7.20 -29.63
N PHE A 388 13.81 8.42 -29.64
CA PHE A 388 12.88 8.94 -28.63
C PHE A 388 11.45 8.68 -29.07
N ARG A 389 10.60 8.30 -28.10
CA ARG A 389 9.18 8.09 -28.34
C ARG A 389 8.42 9.39 -28.11
N VAL A 390 7.65 9.79 -29.11
CA VAL A 390 6.79 10.98 -29.08
C VAL A 390 5.37 10.53 -29.29
N LEU A 391 4.47 10.87 -28.37
CA LEU A 391 3.07 10.53 -28.47
C LEU A 391 2.30 11.69 -29.09
N VAL A 392 1.50 11.37 -30.11
CA VAL A 392 0.75 12.35 -30.88
C VAL A 392 -0.72 11.95 -30.89
N ALA A 393 -1.60 12.89 -30.55
CA ALA A 393 -3.04 12.68 -30.55
C ALA A 393 -3.69 13.33 -31.78
N GLU A 394 -4.91 12.92 -32.09
CA GLU A 394 -5.73 13.53 -33.12
C GLU A 394 -6.04 15.00 -32.81
N ASP A 395 -5.87 15.88 -33.81
CA ASP A 395 -6.28 17.27 -33.69
C ASP A 395 -7.79 17.42 -33.93
N LYS A 396 -8.53 17.73 -32.85
CA LYS A 396 -9.99 17.85 -32.88
C LYS A 396 -10.53 19.00 -33.72
N ASN A 397 -9.67 19.97 -34.10
CA ASN A 397 -10.09 21.13 -34.88
C ASN A 397 -10.06 20.88 -36.40
N GLU A 398 -9.49 19.75 -36.82
CA GLU A 398 -9.34 19.38 -38.22
C GLU A 398 -10.11 18.10 -38.55
N ARG A 399 -9.91 17.59 -39.77
CA ARG A 399 -10.54 16.36 -40.23
C ARG A 399 -10.19 15.19 -39.30
N PRO A 400 -11.20 14.43 -38.82
CA PRO A 400 -10.94 13.33 -37.92
C PRO A 400 -10.17 12.19 -38.58
N TRP A 401 -9.44 11.45 -37.76
CA TRP A 401 -8.72 10.25 -38.17
C TRP A 401 -9.70 9.15 -38.65
N PRO A 402 -9.27 8.21 -39.51
CA PRO A 402 -10.14 7.15 -39.98
C PRO A 402 -10.65 6.25 -38.84
N THR A 403 -11.97 6.02 -38.79
CA THR A 403 -12.62 5.26 -37.70
C THR A 403 -12.31 3.77 -37.68
N ASN A 404 -11.86 3.20 -38.80
CA ASN A 404 -11.62 1.76 -38.95
C ASN A 404 -10.14 1.35 -38.72
N MET A 405 -9.31 2.26 -38.23
CA MET A 405 -7.91 1.93 -37.91
C MET A 405 -7.83 0.96 -36.74
N LYS A 406 -6.91 0.01 -36.85
CA LYS A 406 -6.64 -0.95 -35.79
C LYS A 406 -5.42 -0.50 -35.00
N LEU A 407 -5.35 -0.90 -33.74
CA LEU A 407 -4.12 -0.73 -32.96
C LEU A 407 -2.98 -1.48 -33.66
N GLY A 408 -1.82 -0.86 -33.73
CA GLY A 408 -0.65 -1.38 -34.46
C GLY A 408 -0.59 -1.01 -35.95
N THR A 409 -1.60 -0.31 -36.51
CA THR A 409 -1.49 0.23 -37.88
C THR A 409 -0.27 1.15 -38.00
N GLY A 410 0.52 1.00 -39.07
CA GLY A 410 1.68 1.85 -39.31
C GLY A 410 1.28 3.28 -39.70
N ALA A 411 2.09 4.24 -39.30
CA ALA A 411 1.88 5.65 -39.59
C ALA A 411 3.21 6.33 -39.95
N VAL A 412 3.18 7.19 -40.97
CA VAL A 412 4.28 8.08 -41.31
C VAL A 412 3.91 9.48 -40.83
N ASN A 413 4.71 10.01 -39.92
CA ASN A 413 4.56 11.36 -39.39
C ASN A 413 5.40 12.36 -40.18
N PHE A 414 4.81 13.51 -40.46
CA PHE A 414 5.46 14.71 -40.97
C PHE A 414 5.24 15.82 -39.96
N THR A 415 6.21 16.04 -39.08
CA THR A 415 6.15 17.16 -38.13
C THR A 415 6.43 18.46 -38.87
N LEU A 416 5.49 19.40 -38.83
CA LEU A 416 5.64 20.69 -39.49
C LEU A 416 6.52 21.61 -38.62
N LEU A 417 7.53 22.21 -39.24
CA LEU A 417 8.46 23.16 -38.61
C LEU A 417 8.22 24.58 -39.15
N LYS A 418 9.25 25.42 -39.20
CA LYS A 418 9.18 26.80 -39.66
C LYS A 418 9.11 26.92 -41.18
N ASP A 419 8.42 27.96 -41.65
CA ASP A 419 8.47 28.39 -43.06
C ASP A 419 9.78 29.13 -43.35
N VAL A 420 10.52 28.63 -44.33
CA VAL A 420 11.79 29.19 -44.81
C VAL A 420 11.74 29.34 -46.33
N SER A 421 12.56 30.20 -46.91
CA SER A 421 12.65 30.29 -48.38
C SER A 421 13.32 29.05 -48.98
N VAL A 422 12.89 28.63 -50.18
CA VAL A 422 13.42 27.43 -50.88
C VAL A 422 14.95 27.43 -51.00
N TRP A 423 15.59 28.59 -51.26
CA TRP A 423 17.06 28.65 -51.33
C TRP A 423 17.74 28.29 -50.02
N TYR A 424 17.16 28.69 -48.89
CA TYR A 424 17.71 28.44 -47.55
C TYR A 424 17.63 26.96 -47.23
N GLU A 425 16.51 26.33 -47.58
CA GLU A 425 16.34 24.89 -47.40
C GLU A 425 17.32 24.08 -48.26
N LEU A 426 17.52 24.46 -49.53
CA LEU A 426 18.51 23.81 -50.40
C LEU A 426 19.94 23.97 -49.86
N TRP A 427 20.32 25.18 -49.47
CA TRP A 427 21.62 25.44 -48.86
C TRP A 427 21.81 24.62 -47.58
N ARG A 428 20.82 24.60 -46.69
CA ARG A 428 20.85 23.85 -45.43
C ARG A 428 21.00 22.35 -45.64
N GLN A 429 20.22 21.77 -46.57
CA GLN A 429 20.29 20.35 -46.90
C GLN A 429 21.64 19.95 -47.50
N ILE A 430 22.23 20.78 -48.37
CA ILE A 430 23.56 20.54 -48.95
C ILE A 430 24.66 20.59 -47.88
N ASN A 431 24.54 21.48 -46.89
CA ASN A 431 25.52 21.63 -45.81
C ASN A 431 25.24 20.74 -44.58
N GLY A 432 24.15 19.97 -44.57
CA GLY A 432 23.81 19.05 -43.48
C GLY A 432 23.41 19.73 -42.17
N PHE A 433 22.95 20.97 -42.20
CA PHE A 433 22.47 21.67 -40.99
C PHE A 433 21.07 21.19 -40.57
N PRO A 434 20.76 21.11 -39.26
CA PRO A 434 19.43 20.73 -38.78
C PRO A 434 18.37 21.80 -39.14
N PRO A 435 17.08 21.43 -39.26
CA PRO A 435 16.01 22.38 -39.54
C PRO A 435 15.88 23.47 -38.47
N ASP A 436 15.32 24.63 -38.84
CA ASP A 436 15.04 25.69 -37.88
C ASP A 436 13.80 25.34 -37.05
N TYR A 437 13.89 25.52 -35.72
CA TYR A 437 12.81 25.21 -34.80
C TYR A 437 11.86 26.40 -34.57
N TYR A 438 10.61 26.08 -34.26
CA TYR A 438 9.59 27.03 -33.85
C TYR A 438 9.70 27.25 -32.33
N ARG A 439 9.90 28.50 -31.88
CA ARG A 439 9.63 28.88 -30.48
C ARG A 439 8.19 29.40 -30.43
N PRO A 440 7.23 28.70 -29.80
CA PRO A 440 5.94 29.32 -29.52
C PRO A 440 6.20 30.58 -28.69
N GLN A 441 5.63 31.71 -29.10
CA GLN A 441 5.64 32.90 -28.28
C GLN A 441 4.88 32.57 -27.00
N THR A 442 5.61 32.37 -25.90
CA THR A 442 5.03 32.44 -24.56
C THR A 442 4.43 33.82 -24.43
N THR A 443 3.10 33.92 -24.38
CA THR A 443 2.40 35.09 -23.88
C THR A 443 2.76 35.27 -22.41
N ALA A 444 3.91 35.89 -22.17
CA ALA A 444 4.31 36.43 -20.88
C ALA A 444 3.52 37.71 -20.64
N ASN A 445 2.27 37.56 -20.18
CA ASN A 445 1.59 38.59 -19.40
C ASN A 445 1.65 38.17 -17.93
N GLY A 446 2.80 38.42 -17.32
CA GLY A 446 3.02 38.30 -15.89
C GLY A 446 3.95 39.44 -15.49
N LYS A 447 3.39 40.43 -14.78
CA LYS A 447 4.10 41.60 -14.26
C LYS A 447 5.35 41.15 -13.49
N GLU A 448 6.53 41.60 -13.93
CA GLU A 448 7.71 41.62 -13.07
C GLU A 448 7.52 42.67 -11.99
N GLU A 449 7.19 42.23 -10.78
CA GLU A 449 7.38 43.01 -9.57
C GLU A 449 8.87 42.95 -9.22
N LYS A 450 9.51 44.12 -9.29
CA LYS A 450 10.89 44.32 -8.85
C LYS A 450 10.94 44.22 -7.33
N GLU A 451 11.66 43.23 -6.80
CA GLU A 451 12.25 43.34 -5.47
C GLU A 451 13.78 43.46 -5.59
N LYS A 452 14.24 44.69 -5.32
CA LYS A 452 15.59 44.97 -4.84
C LYS A 452 15.55 44.93 -3.30
N LYS A 453 16.09 43.89 -2.69
CA LYS A 453 17.10 43.93 -1.61
C LYS A 453 17.31 42.55 -1.01
#